data_AF-A0A838SQZ5-F1
#
_entry.id   AF-A0A838SQZ5-F1
#
_cell.length_a   1.000
_cell.length_b   1.000
_cell.length_c   1.000
_cell.angle_alpha   90.00
_cell.angle_beta   90.00
_cell.angle_gamma   90.00
#
_symmetry.space_group_name_H-M   'P 1'
#
loop_
_entity.id
_entity.type
_entity.pdbx_description
1 polymer ?
#
loop_
_entity_poly.entity_id
_entity_poly.type
_entity_poly.pdbx_seq_one_letter_code
_entity_poly.pdbx_strand_id
1 'polypeptide(L)'
;MSQPFCVRGVVLPEGEHRDLVVRDGRITFEESAGADVVAQGWIAPGLVDAHCHVGLDADGAVPEDVQEQQALDDRDTGALLLRDCGSAADTRWIDDRADLPRLVRAGRHLARTKRYIR
;
A
#
# COMPACT_ATOMS: atom_id res chain seq x y z
N MET A 1 -1.06 21.68 2.36
CA MET A 1 -0.02 21.09 1.49
C MET A 1 1.10 20.64 2.41
N SER A 2 1.57 19.39 2.28
CA SER A 2 2.70 18.92 3.09
C SER A 2 3.97 19.66 2.66
N GLN A 3 4.89 19.90 3.60
CA GLN A 3 6.21 20.39 3.23
C GLN A 3 6.91 19.35 2.34
N PRO A 4 7.66 19.78 1.31
CA PRO A 4 8.44 18.86 0.50
C PRO A 4 9.54 18.21 1.36
N PHE A 5 9.92 16.99 1.03
CA PHE A 5 11.02 16.28 1.69
C PHE A 5 11.86 15.51 0.67
N CYS A 6 13.11 15.23 1.02
CA CYS A 6 14.05 14.52 0.19
C CYS A 6 14.42 13.16 0.80
N VAL A 7 14.48 12.13 -0.04
CA VAL A 7 15.07 10.83 0.28
C VAL A 7 16.24 10.61 -0.65
N ARG A 8 17.40 10.25 -0.10
CA ARG A 8 18.66 10.12 -0.86
C ARG A 8 19.19 8.71 -0.83
N GLY A 9 19.62 8.18 -1.96
CA GLY A 9 20.26 6.88 -1.96
C GLY A 9 20.18 6.14 -3.27
N VAL A 10 20.39 4.82 -3.20
CA VAL A 10 20.42 3.96 -4.38
C VAL A 10 18.99 3.58 -4.77
N VAL A 11 18.53 4.06 -5.92
CA VAL A 11 17.19 3.77 -6.44
C VAL A 11 17.22 2.43 -7.17
N LEU A 12 16.33 1.54 -6.75
CA LEU A 12 16.10 0.24 -7.37
C LEU A 12 14.98 0.33 -8.43
N PRO A 13 15.05 -0.48 -9.49
CA PRO A 13 16.02 -1.55 -9.74
C PRO A 13 17.33 -1.10 -10.42
N GLU A 14 17.45 0.16 -10.85
CA GLU A 14 18.58 0.63 -11.66
C GLU A 14 19.91 0.61 -10.91
N GLY A 15 19.89 0.75 -9.59
CA GLY A 15 21.09 0.73 -8.76
C GLY A 15 21.88 2.05 -8.77
N GLU A 16 21.26 3.14 -9.21
CA GLU A 16 21.90 4.46 -9.30
C GLU A 16 21.60 5.32 -8.07
N HIS A 17 22.60 6.08 -7.63
CA HIS A 17 22.42 7.01 -6.53
C HIS A 17 21.66 8.27 -6.99
N ARG A 18 20.54 8.61 -6.34
CA ARG A 18 19.69 9.76 -6.67
C ARG A 18 19.14 10.43 -5.41
N ASP A 19 18.77 11.69 -5.58
CA ASP A 19 17.95 12.45 -4.63
C ASP A 19 16.52 12.47 -5.17
N LEU A 20 15.57 11.95 -4.40
CA LEU A 20 14.14 11.97 -4.72
C LEU A 20 13.44 12.98 -3.84
N VAL A 21 12.85 14.01 -4.45
CA VAL A 21 12.03 14.98 -3.75
C VAL A 21 10.57 14.57 -3.86
N VAL A 22 9.88 14.47 -2.73
CA VAL A 22 8.44 14.27 -2.68
C VAL A 22 7.77 15.61 -2.42
N ARG A 23 6.90 16.04 -3.33
CA ARG A 23 6.11 17.26 -3.24
C ARG A 23 4.67 16.97 -3.64
N ASP A 24 3.72 17.33 -2.77
CA ASP A 24 2.28 17.14 -3.02
C ASP A 24 1.92 15.70 -3.45
N GLY A 25 2.58 14.71 -2.84
CA GLY A 25 2.37 13.29 -3.12
C GLY A 25 2.96 12.79 -4.44
N ARG A 26 3.81 13.59 -5.11
CA ARG A 26 4.50 13.24 -6.36
C ARG A 26 6.01 13.25 -6.16
N ILE A 27 6.68 12.34 -6.84
CA ILE A 27 8.15 12.28 -6.90
C ILE A 27 8.63 13.19 -8.03
N THR A 28 9.67 13.98 -7.75
CA THR A 28 10.46 14.71 -8.73
C THR A 28 11.95 14.52 -8.45
N PHE A 29 12.78 14.73 -9.48
CA PHE A 29 14.25 14.74 -9.37
C PHE A 29 14.80 16.17 -9.37
N GLU A 30 13.94 17.17 -9.51
CA GLU A 30 14.34 18.58 -9.42
C GLU A 30 14.59 18.96 -7.97
N GLU A 31 15.63 19.75 -7.74
CA GLU A 31 15.90 20.32 -6.42
C GLU A 31 14.72 21.19 -5.97
N SER A 32 14.38 21.11 -4.69
CA SER A 32 13.34 21.93 -4.09
C SER A 32 13.88 22.65 -2.86
N ALA A 33 13.88 23.98 -2.92
CA ALA A 33 14.27 24.81 -1.78
C ALA A 33 13.37 24.48 -0.57
N GLY A 34 14.00 24.13 0.56
CA GLY A 34 13.31 23.79 1.80
C GLY A 34 12.91 22.32 1.95
N ALA A 35 13.35 21.42 1.06
CA ALA A 35 13.15 19.99 1.26
C ALA A 35 14.24 19.40 2.18
N ASP A 36 13.88 19.07 3.42
CA ASP A 36 14.78 18.39 4.35
C ASP A 36 15.03 16.94 3.92
N VAL A 37 16.26 16.47 4.09
CA VAL A 37 16.58 15.04 3.89
C VAL A 37 16.06 14.25 5.09
N VAL A 38 15.02 13.44 4.87
CA VAL A 38 14.34 12.68 5.94
C VAL A 38 14.82 11.23 6.04
N ALA A 39 15.45 10.70 5.01
CA ALA A 39 15.96 9.33 4.99
C ALA A 39 17.09 9.15 3.97
N GLN A 40 17.95 8.16 4.23
CA GLN A 40 19.02 7.74 3.33
C GLN A 40 19.11 6.21 3.25
N GLY A 41 19.47 5.64 2.10
CA GLY A 41 19.72 4.20 1.97
C GLY A 41 19.40 3.61 0.60
N TRP A 42 18.75 2.44 0.59
CA TRP A 42 18.19 1.84 -0.62
C TRP A 42 16.76 2.29 -0.78
N ILE A 43 16.40 2.73 -1.98
CA ILE A 43 15.08 3.26 -2.28
C ILE A 43 14.42 2.30 -3.26
N ALA A 44 13.36 1.63 -2.83
CA ALA A 44 12.53 0.80 -3.68
C ALA A 44 11.15 1.47 -3.87
N PRO A 45 10.50 1.29 -5.02
CA PRO A 45 9.07 1.55 -5.14
C PRO A 45 8.29 0.74 -4.10
N GLY A 46 7.18 1.29 -3.61
CA GLY A 46 6.22 0.50 -2.84
C GLY A 46 5.78 -0.73 -3.63
N LEU A 47 5.71 -1.88 -2.98
CA LEU A 47 5.32 -3.13 -3.61
C LEU A 47 3.84 -3.11 -3.99
N VAL A 48 3.51 -3.93 -4.98
CA VAL A 48 2.14 -4.19 -5.41
C VAL A 48 1.80 -5.63 -5.07
N ASP A 49 0.81 -5.84 -4.20
CA ASP A 49 0.20 -7.16 -4.06
C ASP A 49 -0.89 -7.32 -5.12
N ALA A 50 -0.64 -8.21 -6.08
CA ALA A 50 -1.56 -8.46 -7.18
C ALA A 50 -2.72 -9.40 -6.81
N HIS A 51 -2.63 -10.10 -5.68
CA HIS A 51 -3.59 -11.09 -5.24
C HIS A 51 -3.66 -11.19 -3.71
N CYS A 52 -4.47 -10.32 -3.12
CA CYS A 52 -4.86 -10.38 -1.71
C CYS A 52 -6.36 -10.63 -1.54
N HIS A 53 -6.79 -10.79 -0.28
CA HIS A 53 -8.20 -10.87 0.14
C HIS A 53 -8.36 -10.16 1.49
N VAL A 54 -8.41 -8.83 1.48
CA VAL A 54 -8.57 -8.05 2.71
C VAL A 54 -10.01 -8.19 3.20
N GLY A 55 -10.18 -8.44 4.49
CA GLY A 55 -11.49 -8.68 5.08
C GLY A 55 -11.98 -10.12 4.98
N LEU A 56 -11.08 -11.07 4.72
CA LEU A 56 -11.38 -12.50 4.70
C LEU A 56 -10.40 -13.28 5.60
N ASP A 57 -10.92 -14.26 6.33
CA ASP A 57 -10.14 -15.29 7.01
C ASP A 57 -10.69 -16.71 6.70
N ALA A 58 -10.28 -17.70 7.49
CA ALA A 58 -10.70 -19.09 7.32
C ALA A 58 -12.20 -19.33 7.62
N ASP A 59 -12.81 -18.50 8.45
CA ASP A 59 -14.21 -18.57 8.88
C ASP A 59 -15.11 -17.57 8.12
N GLY A 60 -14.52 -16.68 7.32
CA GLY A 60 -15.21 -15.85 6.33
C GLY A 60 -14.91 -14.36 6.49
N ALA A 61 -15.94 -13.54 6.34
CA ALA A 61 -15.80 -12.09 6.45
C ALA A 61 -15.43 -11.69 7.88
N VAL A 62 -14.38 -10.88 8.03
CA VAL A 62 -13.91 -10.42 9.35
C VAL A 62 -14.39 -8.99 9.67
N PRO A 63 -14.44 -8.59 10.94
CA PRO A 63 -14.83 -7.23 11.33
C PRO A 63 -13.82 -6.16 10.89
N GLU A 64 -14.22 -4.89 10.98
CA GLU A 64 -13.47 -3.73 10.45
C GLU A 64 -12.08 -3.54 11.10
N ASP A 65 -11.95 -3.78 12.39
CA ASP A 65 -10.67 -3.70 13.11
C ASP A 65 -9.66 -4.75 12.61
N VAL A 66 -10.14 -5.95 12.26
CA VAL A 66 -9.31 -6.99 11.65
C VAL A 66 -8.96 -6.63 10.20
N GLN A 67 -9.89 -6.06 9.44
CA GLN A 67 -9.60 -5.54 8.08
C GLN A 67 -8.52 -4.47 8.12
N GLU A 68 -8.59 -3.55 9.10
CA GLU A 68 -7.60 -2.51 9.32
C GLU A 68 -6.23 -3.11 9.58
N GLN A 69 -6.15 -4.07 10.51
CA GLN A 69 -4.88 -4.70 10.84
C GLN A 69 -4.26 -5.45 9.65
N GLN A 70 -5.06 -6.16 8.86
CA GLN A 70 -4.58 -6.80 7.63
C GLN A 70 -3.96 -5.80 6.65
N ALA A 71 -4.64 -4.65 6.44
CA ALA A 71 -4.13 -3.60 5.56
C ALA A 71 -2.86 -2.92 6.12
N LEU A 72 -2.76 -2.77 7.44
CA LEU A 72 -1.55 -2.27 8.10
C LEU A 72 -0.38 -3.24 7.97
N ASP A 73 -0.62 -4.53 8.13
CA ASP A 73 0.41 -5.57 7.98
C ASP A 73 0.96 -5.57 6.54
N ASP A 74 0.10 -5.50 5.53
CA ASP A 74 0.52 -5.38 4.13
C ASP A 74 1.36 -4.11 3.90
N ARG A 75 0.91 -2.95 4.42
CA ARG A 75 1.66 -1.69 4.33
C ARG A 75 3.04 -1.79 4.96
N ASP A 76 3.13 -2.37 6.15
CA ASP A 76 4.35 -2.41 6.96
C ASP A 76 5.38 -3.40 6.38
N THR A 77 4.94 -4.35 5.55
CA THR A 77 5.84 -5.16 4.70
C THR A 77 6.28 -4.45 3.41
N GLY A 78 5.70 -3.27 3.12
CA GLY A 78 6.04 -2.43 1.98
C GLY A 78 5.05 -2.52 0.80
N ALA A 79 3.94 -3.25 0.92
CA ALA A 79 2.90 -3.30 -0.11
C ALA A 79 1.96 -2.08 0.02
N LEU A 80 2.08 -1.13 -0.92
CA LEU A 80 1.36 0.15 -0.88
C LEU A 80 0.19 0.22 -1.86
N LEU A 81 0.07 -0.76 -2.75
CA LEU A 81 -1.07 -0.96 -3.64
C LEU A 81 -1.47 -2.44 -3.59
N LEU A 82 -2.72 -2.69 -3.27
CA LEU A 82 -3.29 -4.02 -3.13
C LEU A 82 -4.38 -4.21 -4.17
N ARG A 83 -4.41 -5.40 -4.78
CA ARG A 83 -5.51 -5.85 -5.61
C ARG A 83 -6.22 -7.01 -4.93
N ASP A 84 -7.41 -6.71 -4.42
CA ASP A 84 -8.31 -7.72 -3.89
C ASP A 84 -9.01 -8.45 -5.06
N CYS A 85 -8.74 -9.76 -5.17
CA CYS A 85 -9.28 -10.60 -6.24
C CYS A 85 -10.76 -10.96 -6.07
N GLY A 86 -11.38 -10.61 -4.95
CA GLY A 86 -12.77 -10.86 -4.63
C GLY A 86 -12.98 -10.74 -3.14
N SER A 87 -13.71 -9.69 -2.74
CA SER A 87 -13.89 -9.34 -1.33
C SER A 87 -15.06 -10.07 -0.70
N ALA A 88 -14.84 -10.57 0.53
CA ALA A 88 -15.88 -11.18 1.35
C ALA A 88 -16.59 -10.16 2.25
N ALA A 89 -15.98 -9.00 2.49
CA ALA A 89 -16.49 -7.91 3.31
C ALA A 89 -16.53 -6.57 2.53
N ASP A 90 -17.18 -5.55 3.09
CA ASP A 90 -17.14 -4.20 2.53
C ASP A 90 -15.93 -3.43 3.07
N THR A 91 -14.87 -3.35 2.28
CA THR A 91 -13.61 -2.68 2.65
C THR A 91 -13.50 -1.25 2.10
N ARG A 92 -14.59 -0.64 1.58
CA ARG A 92 -14.54 0.67 0.90
C ARG A 92 -14.07 1.82 1.80
N TRP A 93 -14.28 1.70 3.11
CA TRP A 93 -13.83 2.67 4.12
C TRP A 93 -12.29 2.87 4.11
N ILE A 94 -11.52 1.88 3.65
CA ILE A 94 -10.06 1.96 3.49
C ILE A 94 -9.67 3.09 2.52
N ASP A 95 -10.50 3.39 1.52
CA ASP A 95 -10.17 4.40 0.50
C ASP A 95 -10.10 5.83 1.08
N ASP A 96 -10.73 6.05 2.25
CA ASP A 96 -10.73 7.32 2.96
C ASP A 96 -9.54 7.48 3.93
N ARG A 97 -8.70 6.44 4.10
CA ARG A 97 -7.56 6.40 5.02
C ARG A 97 -6.23 6.55 4.28
N ALA A 98 -5.62 7.73 4.38
CA ALA A 98 -4.34 8.03 3.74
C ALA A 98 -3.15 7.24 4.32
N ASP A 99 -3.30 6.68 5.50
CA ASP A 99 -2.29 5.86 6.17
C ASP A 99 -2.37 4.37 5.80
N LEU A 100 -3.36 3.94 5.01
CA LEU A 100 -3.51 2.56 4.54
C LEU A 100 -3.08 2.41 3.06
N PRO A 101 -2.79 1.18 2.60
CA PRO A 101 -2.53 0.91 1.19
C PRO A 101 -3.72 1.27 0.31
N ARG A 102 -3.46 1.64 -0.94
CA ARG A 102 -4.53 1.79 -1.93
C ARG A 102 -5.10 0.41 -2.26
N LEU A 103 -6.43 0.26 -2.19
CA LEU A 103 -7.09 -1.03 -2.40
C LEU A 103 -7.97 -1.03 -3.66
N VAL A 104 -7.57 -1.79 -4.67
CA VAL A 104 -8.36 -2.03 -5.89
C VAL A 104 -9.15 -3.33 -5.73
N ARG A 105 -10.46 -3.27 -5.91
CA ARG A 105 -11.38 -4.41 -5.65
C ARG A 105 -11.90 -4.99 -6.96
N ALA A 106 -11.75 -6.29 -7.17
CA ALA A 106 -12.23 -7.01 -8.36
C ALA A 106 -13.70 -7.48 -8.24
N GLY A 107 -14.42 -7.04 -7.21
CA GLY A 107 -15.82 -7.37 -6.96
C GLY A 107 -16.01 -8.33 -5.79
N ARG A 108 -17.10 -9.10 -5.83
CA ARG A 108 -17.49 -10.02 -4.74
C ARG A 108 -16.69 -11.32 -4.80
N HIS A 109 -16.27 -11.81 -3.64
CA HIS A 109 -15.69 -13.14 -3.51
C HIS A 109 -16.67 -14.23 -3.98
N LEU A 110 -16.25 -15.06 -4.93
CA LEU A 110 -17.03 -16.19 -5.44
C LEU A 110 -16.34 -17.50 -5.05
N ALA A 111 -16.94 -18.22 -4.09
CA ALA A 111 -16.47 -19.53 -3.66
C ALA A 111 -17.58 -20.59 -3.76
N ARG A 112 -17.19 -21.84 -4.04
CA ARG A 112 -18.11 -22.98 -3.94
C ARG A 112 -18.42 -23.27 -2.48
N THR A 113 -19.69 -23.51 -2.18
CA THR A 113 -20.20 -23.90 -0.85
C THR A 113 -19.39 -25.05 -0.26
N LYS A 114 -18.91 -24.90 0.99
CA LYS A 114 -18.15 -25.89 1.77
C LYS A 114 -16.79 -26.34 1.17
N ARG A 115 -16.17 -25.54 0.29
CA ARG A 115 -14.85 -25.89 -0.29
C ARG A 115 -13.70 -24.96 0.08
N TYR A 116 -13.95 -23.67 0.28
CA TYR A 116 -12.88 -22.66 0.37
C TYR A 116 -12.91 -21.83 1.65
N ILE A 117 -14.08 -21.71 2.27
CA ILE A 117 -14.31 -21.08 3.58
C ILE A 117 -15.11 -22.14 4.36
N ARG A 118 -14.76 -22.36 5.63
CA ARG A 118 -15.39 -23.43 6.43
C ARG A 118 -16.85 -23.15 6.75
#